data_AF-A0A918T2S9-F1
#
_entry.id   AF-A0A918T2S9-F1
#
_cell.length_a   1.000
_cell.length_b   1.000
_cell.length_c   1.000
_cell.angle_alpha   90.00
_cell.angle_beta   90.00
_cell.angle_gamma   90.00
#
_symmetry.space_group_name_H-M   'P 1'
#
loop_
_entity.id
_entity.type
_entity.pdbx_description
1 polymer ?
#
loop_
_entity_poly.entity_id
_entity_poly.type
_entity_poly.pdbx_seq_one_letter_code
_entity_poly.pdbx_strand_id
1 'polypeptide(L)'
;MLRPSARFALTALLAAACAPAAAYVVSINPGPRSAFLRVGDGGAGTFLDSDGRPGESGVVNRVSVTVPAAAVGAGARPMSANTTQRTSSYDSYTFCDADEVYVGGFVRGNNGLSDGVLIVDAPASLIAADGQTIPLSQISWTSTGNGDGTAAQPVPAGAFDDTAGPQTLATVRRNTWRESCLRFSYANGQVVGAGTYEARVVYTLSVP
;
A
#
# COMPACT_ATOMS: atom_id res chain seq x y z
N MET A 1 49.44 -15.66 52.62
CA MET A 1 48.91 -14.49 51.88
C MET A 1 48.90 -14.83 50.39
N LEU A 2 47.90 -14.30 49.68
CA LEU A 2 47.57 -14.38 48.24
C LEU A 2 46.55 -15.46 47.77
N ARG A 3 45.36 -14.87 47.59
CA ARG A 3 44.04 -15.16 47.00
C ARG A 3 44.02 -15.66 45.53
N PRO A 4 42.83 -16.08 45.03
CA PRO A 4 42.64 -17.04 43.94
C PRO A 4 42.49 -16.40 42.55
N SER A 5 42.76 -17.20 41.51
CA SER A 5 42.60 -16.84 40.10
C SER A 5 41.13 -16.97 39.66
N ALA A 6 40.47 -15.82 39.47
CA ALA A 6 39.15 -15.74 38.84
C ALA A 6 39.29 -15.89 37.31
N ARG A 7 38.69 -16.93 36.75
CA ARG A 7 38.54 -17.10 35.30
C ARG A 7 37.32 -16.30 34.83
N PHE A 8 37.55 -15.22 34.10
CA PHE A 8 36.50 -14.50 33.37
C PHE A 8 36.08 -15.32 32.15
N ALA A 9 34.82 -15.77 32.12
CA ALA A 9 34.18 -16.32 30.93
C ALA A 9 33.55 -15.16 30.14
N LEU A 10 34.03 -14.92 28.92
CA LEU A 10 33.50 -13.91 28.01
C LEU A 10 32.47 -14.58 27.08
N THR A 11 31.19 -14.44 27.38
CA THR A 11 30.10 -14.91 26.53
C THR A 11 29.80 -13.84 25.48
N ALA A 12 30.25 -14.05 24.24
CA ALA A 12 29.92 -13.17 23.12
C ALA A 12 28.48 -13.43 22.64
N LEU A 13 27.57 -12.47 22.89
CA LEU A 13 26.23 -12.44 22.32
C LEU A 13 26.33 -11.98 20.85
N LEU A 14 26.25 -12.92 19.91
CA LEU A 14 26.06 -12.61 18.49
C LEU A 14 24.59 -12.24 18.26
N ALA A 15 24.25 -10.96 18.39
CA ALA A 15 22.99 -10.42 17.90
C ALA A 15 23.06 -10.32 16.37
N ALA A 16 22.67 -11.39 15.68
CA ALA A 16 22.45 -11.34 14.24
C ALA A 16 21.27 -10.40 13.97
N ALA A 17 21.57 -9.20 13.46
CA ALA A 17 20.58 -8.28 12.92
C ALA A 17 19.99 -8.92 11.65
N CYS A 18 18.95 -9.74 11.81
CA CYS A 18 18.10 -10.14 10.70
C CYS A 18 17.48 -8.87 10.12
N ALA A 19 17.97 -8.43 8.96
CA ALA A 19 17.23 -7.45 8.17
C ALA A 19 15.82 -8.01 7.94
N PRO A 20 14.76 -7.20 8.08
CA PRO A 20 13.41 -7.68 7.80
C PRO A 20 13.41 -8.22 6.38
N ALA A 21 12.97 -9.47 6.19
CA ALA A 21 12.64 -9.96 4.87
C ALA A 21 11.63 -8.97 4.28
N ALA A 22 11.96 -8.35 3.16
CA ALA A 22 11.02 -7.49 2.45
C ALA A 22 10.17 -8.40 1.55
N ALA A 23 8.86 -8.24 1.63
CA ALA A 23 7.90 -8.86 0.73
C ALA A 23 8.13 -8.39 -0.71
N TYR A 24 7.64 -9.15 -1.71
CA TYR A 24 7.91 -9.03 -3.15
C TYR A 24 8.68 -7.76 -3.61
N VAL A 25 10.01 -7.78 -3.46
CA VAL A 25 10.94 -6.77 -4.01
C VAL A 25 11.94 -7.47 -4.92
N VAL A 26 11.98 -7.07 -6.19
CA VAL A 26 12.91 -7.63 -7.18
C VAL A 26 13.78 -6.53 -7.78
N SER A 27 15.08 -6.76 -7.86
CA SER A 27 15.99 -5.86 -8.59
C SER A 27 15.71 -5.94 -10.08
N ILE A 28 15.61 -4.78 -10.74
CA ILE A 28 15.46 -4.70 -12.20
C ILE A 28 16.68 -3.98 -12.78
N ASN A 29 17.04 -4.33 -14.02
CA ASN A 29 18.16 -3.68 -14.69
C ASN A 29 17.89 -2.18 -14.89
N PRO A 30 18.90 -1.31 -14.72
CA PRO A 30 18.83 0.08 -15.12
C PRO A 30 18.44 0.21 -16.61
N GLY A 31 17.82 1.33 -16.95
CA GLY A 31 17.40 1.63 -18.31
C GLY A 31 16.97 3.09 -18.46
N PRO A 32 16.28 3.45 -19.56
CA PRO A 32 15.71 4.78 -19.72
C PRO A 32 14.84 5.18 -18.52
N ARG A 33 14.82 6.48 -18.19
CA ARG A 33 13.98 7.03 -17.12
C ARG A 33 12.54 6.61 -17.39
N SER A 34 11.94 5.87 -16.46
CA SER A 34 10.57 5.38 -16.59
C SER A 34 9.99 5.08 -15.22
N ALA A 35 8.68 5.23 -15.10
CA ALA A 35 7.93 4.80 -13.93
C ALA A 35 6.72 3.98 -14.40
N PHE A 36 6.32 3.05 -13.56
CA PHE A 36 5.15 2.23 -13.76
C PHE A 36 4.43 2.12 -12.42
N LEU A 37 3.12 2.35 -12.46
CA LEU A 37 2.23 2.10 -11.34
C LEU A 37 0.98 1.41 -11.87
N ARG A 38 0.56 0.37 -11.17
CA ARG A 38 -0.75 -0.22 -11.29
C ARG A 38 -1.39 -0.28 -9.91
N VAL A 39 -2.66 0.10 -9.85
CA VAL A 39 -3.53 -0.03 -8.68
C VAL A 39 -4.81 -0.74 -9.10
N GLY A 40 -5.10 -1.87 -8.46
CA GLY A 40 -6.19 -2.77 -8.81
C GLY A 40 -6.14 -3.15 -10.30
N ASP A 41 -7.28 -2.98 -10.98
CA ASP A 41 -7.44 -3.24 -12.42
C ASP A 41 -6.88 -2.11 -13.29
N GLY A 42 -6.22 -1.14 -12.66
CA GLY A 42 -5.66 0.00 -13.35
C GLY A 42 -4.78 -0.43 -14.51
N GLY A 43 -4.97 0.25 -15.64
CA GLY A 43 -4.11 0.08 -16.81
C GLY A 43 -2.64 0.26 -16.41
N ALA A 44 -1.78 -0.46 -17.11
CA ALA A 44 -0.35 -0.26 -17.06
C ALA A 44 -0.01 1.19 -17.46
N GLY A 45 0.01 2.12 -16.51
CA GLY A 45 0.50 3.47 -16.74
C GLY A 45 2.00 3.43 -16.89
N THR A 46 2.52 2.91 -18.00
CA THR A 46 3.87 3.26 -18.45
C THR A 46 3.79 4.68 -18.97
N PHE A 47 4.17 5.66 -18.17
CA PHE A 47 4.34 7.00 -18.70
C PHE A 47 5.67 7.58 -18.26
N LEU A 48 6.59 7.57 -19.21
CA LEU A 48 6.71 8.77 -20.02
C LEU A 48 6.01 8.45 -21.36
N ASP A 49 5.05 9.27 -21.80
CA ASP A 49 4.92 9.48 -23.24
C ASP A 49 6.27 10.06 -23.74
N SER A 50 6.48 10.20 -25.05
CA SER A 50 7.72 10.83 -25.56
C SER A 50 7.98 12.24 -25.00
N ASP A 51 6.98 12.84 -24.32
CA ASP A 51 6.91 14.23 -23.90
C ASP A 51 6.93 14.42 -22.37
N GLY A 52 7.04 13.33 -21.60
CA GLY A 52 7.23 13.35 -20.14
C GLY A 52 6.00 13.65 -19.28
N ARG A 53 4.77 13.44 -19.77
CA ARG A 53 3.53 13.63 -18.99
C ARG A 53 3.19 12.39 -18.15
N PRO A 54 2.71 12.55 -16.90
CA PRO A 54 2.12 11.45 -16.15
C PRO A 54 0.89 10.93 -16.90
N GLY A 55 0.78 9.62 -17.09
CA GLY A 55 -0.45 9.04 -17.61
C GLY A 55 -1.32 8.49 -16.52
N GLU A 56 -2.60 8.40 -16.86
CA GLU A 56 -3.66 7.96 -15.96
C GLU A 56 -4.23 6.63 -16.46
N SER A 57 -4.55 5.74 -15.51
CA SER A 57 -5.17 4.45 -15.82
C SER A 57 -6.61 4.60 -16.35
N GLY A 58 -7.35 5.63 -15.92
CA GLY A 58 -8.78 5.82 -16.20
C GLY A 58 -9.72 4.82 -15.52
N VAL A 59 -9.22 3.67 -15.06
CA VAL A 59 -10.00 2.65 -14.33
C VAL A 59 -10.14 3.03 -12.86
N VAL A 60 -11.35 2.90 -12.32
CA VAL A 60 -11.66 3.10 -10.91
C VAL A 60 -12.18 1.79 -10.32
N ASN A 61 -11.44 1.23 -9.36
CA ASN A 61 -11.90 0.10 -8.58
C ASN A 61 -12.80 0.57 -7.43
N ARG A 62 -13.84 -0.21 -7.14
CA ARG A 62 -14.75 0.00 -6.01
C ARG A 62 -14.36 -0.90 -4.85
N VAL A 63 -14.16 -0.30 -3.69
CA VAL A 63 -14.04 -0.95 -2.40
C VAL A 63 -15.25 -0.55 -1.57
N SER A 64 -16.03 -1.50 -1.07
CA SER A 64 -17.31 -1.20 -0.42
C SER A 64 -17.68 -2.20 0.66
N VAL A 65 -18.50 -1.75 1.61
CA VAL A 65 -19.14 -2.59 2.62
C VAL A 65 -20.58 -2.14 2.82
N THR A 66 -21.49 -3.10 3.02
CA THR A 66 -22.86 -2.81 3.46
C THR A 66 -22.95 -3.10 4.94
N VAL A 67 -23.35 -2.09 5.73
CA VAL A 67 -23.57 -2.23 7.17
C VAL A 67 -25.07 -2.31 7.44
N PRO A 68 -25.60 -3.47 7.89
CA PRO A 68 -26.99 -3.58 8.30
C PRO A 68 -27.31 -2.61 9.44
N ALA A 69 -28.55 -2.12 9.53
CA ALA A 69 -28.95 -1.16 10.56
C ALA A 69 -28.65 -1.64 11.99
N ALA A 70 -28.86 -2.94 12.27
CA ALA A 70 -28.56 -3.54 13.58
C ALA A 70 -27.06 -3.68 13.89
N ALA A 71 -26.19 -3.40 12.91
CA ALA A 71 -24.74 -3.55 13.00
C ALA A 71 -23.99 -2.21 12.99
N VAL A 72 -24.69 -1.08 12.90
CA VAL A 72 -24.10 0.26 12.96
C VAL A 72 -23.45 0.46 14.34
N GLY A 73 -22.20 0.94 14.36
CA GLY A 73 -21.46 1.13 15.61
C GLY A 73 -20.97 -0.16 16.28
N ALA A 74 -21.20 -1.33 15.68
CA ALA A 74 -20.83 -2.63 16.24
C ALA A 74 -19.36 -3.03 15.96
N GLY A 75 -18.52 -2.07 15.57
CA GLY A 75 -17.09 -2.27 15.28
C GLY A 75 -16.80 -2.74 13.86
N ALA A 76 -15.52 -3.01 13.62
CA ALA A 76 -14.91 -3.10 12.31
C ALA A 76 -15.56 -4.13 11.37
N ARG A 77 -15.62 -3.79 10.09
CA ARG A 77 -16.21 -4.60 9.02
C ARG A 77 -15.25 -4.72 7.84
N PRO A 78 -14.99 -5.94 7.34
CA PRO A 78 -14.19 -6.11 6.13
C PRO A 78 -14.92 -5.49 4.95
N MET A 79 -14.15 -4.92 4.02
CA MET A 79 -14.68 -4.39 2.78
C MET A 79 -14.36 -5.34 1.63
N SER A 80 -15.24 -5.37 0.63
CA SER A 80 -15.04 -6.11 -0.61
C SER A 80 -14.55 -5.19 -1.72
N ALA A 81 -13.59 -5.67 -2.51
CA ALA A 81 -13.06 -4.96 -3.66
C ALA A 81 -13.51 -5.66 -4.95
N ASN A 82 -13.90 -4.89 -5.96
CA ASN A 82 -14.30 -5.44 -7.26
C ASN A 82 -13.12 -5.71 -8.22
N THR A 83 -11.89 -5.70 -7.69
CA THR A 83 -10.66 -5.90 -8.47
C THR A 83 -10.59 -7.30 -9.06
N THR A 84 -10.14 -7.37 -10.31
CA THR A 84 -9.85 -8.63 -11.03
C THR A 84 -8.35 -8.91 -11.13
N GLN A 85 -7.51 -7.89 -10.97
CA GLN A 85 -6.06 -8.01 -10.93
C GLN A 85 -5.62 -8.77 -9.67
N ARG A 86 -5.35 -10.06 -9.86
CA ARG A 86 -4.85 -10.95 -8.81
C ARG A 86 -3.42 -11.42 -9.05
N THR A 87 -2.92 -11.25 -10.27
CA THR A 87 -1.59 -11.71 -10.62
C THR A 87 -0.56 -10.60 -10.49
N SER A 88 0.67 -10.94 -10.15
CA SER A 88 1.83 -10.06 -10.26
C SER A 88 1.91 -9.50 -11.68
N SER A 89 2.21 -8.21 -11.82
CA SER A 89 2.48 -7.64 -13.14
C SER A 89 3.94 -7.86 -13.58
N TYR A 90 4.78 -8.43 -12.71
CA TYR A 90 6.15 -8.81 -13.02
C TYR A 90 6.28 -10.21 -13.61
N ASP A 91 5.70 -11.22 -12.95
CA ASP A 91 5.89 -12.64 -13.32
C ASP A 91 4.58 -13.43 -13.51
N SER A 92 3.42 -12.78 -13.39
CA SER A 92 2.09 -13.41 -13.47
C SER A 92 1.75 -14.42 -12.36
N TYR A 93 2.55 -14.50 -11.29
CA TYR A 93 2.21 -15.30 -10.10
C TYR A 93 0.90 -14.81 -9.47
N THR A 94 0.08 -15.71 -8.92
CA THR A 94 -1.15 -15.33 -8.20
C THR A 94 -0.80 -14.68 -6.85
N PHE A 95 -0.55 -13.38 -6.88
CA PHE A 95 0.01 -12.62 -5.79
C PHE A 95 -1.04 -12.08 -4.80
N CYS A 96 -2.21 -11.67 -5.29
CA CYS A 96 -3.30 -11.19 -4.43
C CYS A 96 -4.49 -12.16 -4.41
N ASP A 97 -5.20 -12.15 -3.29
CA ASP A 97 -6.45 -12.88 -3.12
C ASP A 97 -7.67 -12.09 -3.65
N ALA A 98 -8.86 -12.68 -3.53
CA ALA A 98 -10.11 -11.96 -3.69
C ALA A 98 -10.23 -10.81 -2.67
N ASP A 99 -10.97 -9.75 -3.04
CA ASP A 99 -11.23 -8.58 -2.21
C ASP A 99 -9.99 -7.74 -1.84
N GLU A 100 -8.85 -7.98 -2.49
CA GLU A 100 -7.64 -7.19 -2.34
C GLU A 100 -7.38 -6.28 -3.54
N VAL A 101 -6.82 -5.10 -3.27
CA VAL A 101 -6.36 -4.18 -4.30
C VAL A 101 -4.85 -4.35 -4.48
N TYR A 102 -4.45 -4.89 -5.63
CA TYR A 102 -3.06 -4.96 -6.03
C TYR A 102 -2.47 -3.55 -6.17
N VAL A 103 -1.32 -3.28 -5.58
CA VAL A 103 -0.54 -2.06 -5.78
C VAL A 103 0.87 -2.47 -6.12
N GLY A 104 1.31 -2.20 -7.35
CA GLY A 104 2.64 -2.60 -7.80
C GLY A 104 3.23 -1.65 -8.81
N GLY A 105 4.55 -1.55 -8.80
CA GLY A 105 5.23 -0.51 -9.53
C GLY A 105 6.75 -0.60 -9.55
N PHE A 106 7.35 0.26 -10.38
CA PHE A 106 8.78 0.53 -10.35
C PHE A 106 9.09 1.96 -10.76
N VAL A 107 10.28 2.41 -10.37
CA VAL A 107 10.98 3.54 -10.98
C VAL A 107 12.29 3.03 -11.53
N ARG A 108 12.61 3.34 -12.78
CA ARG A 108 13.81 2.87 -13.48
C ARG A 108 14.57 4.07 -14.05
N GLY A 109 15.89 3.99 -13.98
CA GLY A 109 16.75 5.03 -14.52
C GLY A 109 18.23 4.76 -14.29
N ASN A 110 19.06 5.53 -14.99
CA ASN A 110 20.51 5.55 -14.85
C ASN A 110 20.96 6.46 -13.69
N ASN A 111 22.27 6.61 -13.52
CA ASN A 111 22.88 7.41 -12.45
C ASN A 111 22.30 8.84 -12.42
N GLY A 112 21.97 9.32 -11.20
CA GLY A 112 21.47 10.68 -10.96
C GLY A 112 19.95 10.81 -10.80
N LEU A 113 19.16 9.76 -11.06
CA LEU A 113 17.71 9.78 -10.82
C LEU A 113 17.39 9.51 -9.34
N SER A 114 16.46 10.25 -8.72
CA SER A 114 16.02 9.99 -7.34
C SER A 114 15.14 8.73 -7.22
N ASP A 115 14.94 8.25 -6.00
CA ASP A 115 13.90 7.27 -5.71
C ASP A 115 12.50 7.88 -5.94
N GLY A 116 11.53 7.03 -6.26
CA GLY A 116 10.14 7.46 -6.41
C GLY A 116 9.41 7.58 -5.08
N VAL A 117 8.30 8.31 -5.08
CA VAL A 117 7.38 8.42 -3.95
C VAL A 117 5.99 8.01 -4.40
N LEU A 118 5.44 6.99 -3.77
CA LEU A 118 4.04 6.62 -3.91
C LEU A 118 3.23 7.41 -2.89
N ILE A 119 2.34 8.24 -3.40
CA ILE A 119 1.46 9.11 -2.65
C ILE A 119 0.03 8.61 -2.86
N VAL A 120 -0.80 8.72 -1.83
CA VAL A 120 -2.24 8.60 -1.97
C VAL A 120 -2.91 9.90 -1.56
N ASP A 121 -3.76 10.42 -2.45
CA ASP A 121 -4.56 11.62 -2.26
C ASP A 121 -6.01 11.20 -2.06
N ALA A 122 -6.57 11.61 -0.93
CA ALA A 122 -7.87 11.16 -0.48
C ALA A 122 -8.62 12.32 0.18
N PRO A 123 -9.94 12.45 -0.02
CA PRO A 123 -10.72 13.49 0.65
C PRO A 123 -10.79 13.22 2.16
N ALA A 124 -11.04 14.26 2.95
CA ALA A 124 -11.19 14.12 4.41
C ALA A 124 -12.38 13.23 4.83
N SER A 125 -13.37 13.03 3.95
CA SER A 125 -14.58 12.28 4.30
C SER A 125 -15.18 11.55 3.12
N LEU A 126 -15.86 10.45 3.42
CA LEU A 126 -16.92 9.91 2.56
C LEU A 126 -18.17 10.78 2.72
N ILE A 127 -18.88 11.05 1.62
CA ILE A 127 -20.02 11.96 1.58
C ILE A 127 -21.24 11.22 1.05
N ALA A 128 -22.38 11.39 1.71
CA ALA A 128 -23.68 10.92 1.24
C ALA A 128 -24.41 12.00 0.43
N ALA A 129 -25.43 11.60 -0.34
CA ALA A 129 -26.20 12.49 -1.20
C ALA A 129 -26.92 13.64 -0.45
N ASP A 130 -27.21 13.45 0.84
CA ASP A 130 -27.82 14.44 1.74
C ASP A 130 -26.79 15.33 2.46
N GLY A 131 -25.50 15.16 2.18
CA GLY A 131 -24.41 15.92 2.77
C GLY A 131 -23.89 15.38 4.10
N GLN A 132 -24.43 14.27 4.62
CA GLN A 132 -23.83 13.61 5.78
C GLN A 132 -22.45 13.06 5.44
N THR A 133 -21.56 13.01 6.43
CA THR A 133 -20.18 12.59 6.23
C THR A 133 -19.75 11.50 7.21
N ILE A 134 -18.81 10.68 6.74
CA ILE A 134 -18.02 9.75 7.56
C ILE A 134 -16.56 10.14 7.36
N PRO A 135 -15.77 10.38 8.42
CA PRO A 135 -14.34 10.66 8.25
C PRO A 135 -13.62 9.52 7.54
N LEU A 136 -12.76 9.84 6.57
CA LEU A 136 -12.07 8.80 5.79
C LEU A 136 -11.08 8.00 6.64
N SER A 137 -10.65 8.54 7.79
CA SER A 137 -9.87 7.84 8.82
C SER A 137 -10.56 6.59 9.40
N GLN A 138 -11.87 6.41 9.15
CA GLN A 138 -12.57 5.16 9.45
C GLN A 138 -12.18 4.02 8.49
N ILE A 139 -11.46 4.29 7.40
CA ILE A 139 -11.03 3.30 6.43
C ILE A 139 -9.55 3.00 6.65
N SER A 140 -9.25 1.73 6.90
CA SER A 140 -7.90 1.21 7.10
C SER A 140 -7.63 0.05 6.16
N TRP A 141 -6.36 -0.30 5.98
CA TRP A 141 -5.96 -1.47 5.22
C TRP A 141 -4.86 -2.25 5.93
N THR A 142 -4.90 -3.56 5.69
CA THR A 142 -3.73 -4.43 5.86
C THR A 142 -3.02 -4.57 4.51
N SER A 143 -1.75 -4.93 4.57
CA SER A 143 -0.94 -5.17 3.38
C SER A 143 -0.39 -6.59 3.44
N THR A 144 -0.53 -7.34 2.36
CA THR A 144 -0.11 -8.74 2.25
C THR A 144 0.45 -9.05 0.85
N GLY A 145 0.87 -10.29 0.64
CA GLY A 145 1.23 -10.84 -0.65
C GLY A 145 1.36 -12.35 -0.52
N ASN A 146 0.79 -13.11 -1.46
CA ASN A 146 0.86 -14.55 -1.43
C ASN A 146 2.32 -15.00 -1.54
N GLY A 147 2.75 -15.86 -0.62
CA GLY A 147 4.14 -16.34 -0.55
C GLY A 147 5.10 -15.45 0.24
N ASP A 148 4.69 -14.24 0.67
CA ASP A 148 5.56 -13.34 1.45
C ASP A 148 5.62 -13.68 2.95
N GLY A 149 4.68 -14.48 3.46
CA GLY A 149 4.63 -14.84 4.88
C GLY A 149 4.49 -13.60 5.78
N THR A 150 5.45 -13.39 6.70
CA THR A 150 5.48 -12.25 7.62
C THR A 150 6.45 -11.15 7.19
N ALA A 151 6.90 -11.17 5.93
CA ALA A 151 7.81 -10.17 5.40
C ALA A 151 7.19 -8.77 5.40
N ALA A 152 8.03 -7.75 5.59
CA ALA A 152 7.58 -6.36 5.59
C ALA A 152 7.16 -5.94 4.18
N GLN A 153 5.91 -5.49 4.04
CA GLN A 153 5.32 -5.11 2.76
C GLN A 153 5.87 -3.79 2.22
N PRO A 154 6.16 -3.69 0.90
CA PRO A 154 6.60 -2.45 0.25
C PRO A 154 5.64 -1.28 0.47
N VAL A 155 4.34 -1.53 0.39
CA VAL A 155 3.31 -0.61 0.89
C VAL A 155 2.92 -1.09 2.29
N PRO A 156 3.21 -0.34 3.36
CA PRO A 156 2.88 -0.77 4.71
C PRO A 156 1.36 -0.75 4.95
N ALA A 157 0.91 -1.52 5.94
CA ALA A 157 -0.44 -1.40 6.47
C ALA A 157 -0.66 0.01 7.07
N GLY A 158 -1.89 0.52 7.02
CA GLY A 158 -2.17 1.89 7.43
C GLY A 158 -3.65 2.23 7.46
N ALA A 159 -3.94 3.51 7.64
CA ALA A 159 -5.27 4.10 7.54
C ALA A 159 -5.18 5.43 6.81
N PHE A 160 -6.29 5.87 6.22
CA PHE A 160 -6.30 7.19 5.60
C PHE A 160 -6.20 8.28 6.66
N ASP A 161 -5.36 9.28 6.42
CA ASP A 161 -5.36 10.52 7.19
C ASP A 161 -6.45 11.43 6.64
N ASP A 162 -7.35 11.91 7.51
CA ASP A 162 -8.46 12.81 7.18
C ASP A 162 -8.14 14.28 7.50
N THR A 163 -6.94 14.58 8.01
CA THR A 163 -6.50 15.92 8.41
C THR A 163 -5.34 16.45 7.58
N ALA A 164 -4.56 15.58 6.96
CA ALA A 164 -3.47 15.93 6.07
C ALA A 164 -3.91 15.83 4.59
N GLY A 165 -3.29 16.63 3.73
CA GLY A 165 -3.42 16.48 2.27
C GLY A 165 -2.81 15.15 1.78
N PRO A 166 -2.28 15.08 0.55
CA PRO A 166 -1.72 13.84 0.02
C PRO A 166 -0.72 13.17 0.98
N GLN A 167 -0.97 11.91 1.33
CA GLN A 167 -0.16 11.15 2.28
C GLN A 167 0.86 10.28 1.52
N THR A 168 2.10 10.22 2.02
CA THR A 168 3.11 9.32 1.44
C THR A 168 2.87 7.91 1.95
N LEU A 169 2.67 6.96 1.03
CA LEU A 169 2.53 5.54 1.36
C LEU A 169 3.88 4.82 1.40
N ALA A 170 4.73 5.06 0.41
CA ALA A 170 5.99 4.34 0.29
C ALA A 170 7.04 5.09 -0.54
N THR A 171 8.31 4.81 -0.25
CA THR A 171 9.42 5.14 -1.15
C THR A 171 9.68 3.97 -2.09
N VAL A 172 9.67 4.23 -3.39
CA VAL A 172 9.96 3.25 -4.43
C VAL A 172 11.41 3.39 -4.85
N ARG A 173 12.28 2.55 -4.29
CA ARG A 173 13.71 2.57 -4.65
C ARG A 173 13.89 2.38 -6.15
N ARG A 174 14.74 3.22 -6.75
CA ARG A 174 15.08 3.13 -8.16
C ARG A 174 15.63 1.74 -8.50
N ASN A 175 15.29 1.25 -9.68
CA ASN A 175 15.70 -0.05 -10.20
C ASN A 175 15.27 -1.21 -9.30
N THR A 176 14.13 -1.06 -8.61
CA THR A 176 13.44 -2.15 -7.93
C THR A 176 11.97 -2.20 -8.35
N TRP A 177 11.47 -3.41 -8.56
CA TRP A 177 10.05 -3.72 -8.68
C TRP A 177 9.49 -4.07 -7.30
N ARG A 178 8.26 -3.62 -7.00
CA ARG A 178 7.61 -3.77 -5.70
C ARG A 178 6.13 -4.04 -5.87
N GLU A 179 5.58 -4.93 -5.05
CA GLU A 179 4.15 -5.26 -5.06
C GLU A 179 3.62 -5.41 -3.62
N SER A 180 2.35 -5.07 -3.43
CA SER A 180 1.59 -5.33 -2.20
C SER A 180 0.11 -5.50 -2.54
N CYS A 181 -0.61 -6.29 -1.75
CA CYS A 181 -2.04 -6.50 -1.86
C CYS A 181 -2.73 -5.85 -0.66
N LEU A 182 -3.59 -4.85 -0.92
CA LEU A 182 -4.25 -4.09 0.13
C LEU A 182 -5.64 -4.65 0.41
N ARG A 183 -5.91 -5.01 1.66
CA ARG A 183 -7.24 -5.44 2.12
C ARG A 183 -7.83 -4.42 3.07
N PHE A 184 -8.98 -3.86 2.71
CA PHE A 184 -9.58 -2.74 3.42
C PHE A 184 -10.60 -3.16 4.47
N SER A 185 -10.72 -2.33 5.51
CA SER A 185 -11.68 -2.48 6.60
C SER A 185 -12.26 -1.12 6.98
N TYR A 186 -13.57 -1.07 7.18
CA TYR A 186 -14.28 0.06 7.74
C TYR A 186 -14.42 -0.12 9.26
N ALA A 187 -13.90 0.82 10.05
CA ALA A 187 -13.91 0.76 11.51
C ALA A 187 -15.32 0.75 12.10
N ASN A 188 -16.29 1.39 11.43
CA ASN A 188 -17.70 1.44 11.87
C ASN A 188 -17.83 1.87 13.34
N GLY A 189 -17.03 2.88 13.72
CA GLY A 189 -16.97 3.41 15.07
C GLY A 189 -17.98 4.53 15.34
N GLN A 190 -18.67 5.02 14.30
CA GLN A 190 -19.64 6.11 14.39
C GLN A 190 -21.04 5.63 14.03
N VAL A 191 -22.04 6.18 14.72
CA VAL A 191 -23.45 6.00 14.38
C VAL A 191 -23.84 7.11 13.42
N VAL A 192 -24.08 6.73 12.17
CA VAL A 192 -24.45 7.65 11.09
C VAL A 192 -25.81 7.28 10.49
N GLY A 193 -26.38 8.19 9.71
CA GLY A 193 -27.63 7.94 9.01
C GLY A 193 -27.50 6.76 8.03
N ALA A 194 -28.63 6.14 7.71
CA ALA A 194 -28.65 5.15 6.64
C ALA A 194 -28.44 5.85 5.30
N GLY A 195 -27.48 5.37 4.52
CA GLY A 195 -27.14 5.97 3.23
C GLY A 195 -25.96 5.29 2.57
N THR A 196 -25.65 5.73 1.35
CA THR A 196 -24.40 5.37 0.68
C THR A 196 -23.45 6.55 0.82
N TYR A 197 -22.26 6.29 1.35
CA TYR A 197 -21.21 7.29 1.54
C TYR A 197 -20.05 6.94 0.61
N GLU A 198 -19.64 7.88 -0.23
CA GLU A 198 -18.62 7.64 -1.25
C GLU A 198 -17.45 8.62 -1.11
N ALA A 199 -16.26 8.14 -1.48
CA ALA A 199 -15.05 8.93 -1.63
C ALA A 199 -14.24 8.37 -2.79
N ARG A 200 -13.45 9.22 -3.45
CA ARG A 200 -12.50 8.81 -4.47
C ARG A 200 -11.08 9.03 -3.99
N VAL A 201 -10.28 7.99 -4.07
CA VAL A 201 -8.87 7.99 -3.68
C VAL A 201 -8.01 7.87 -4.94
N VAL A 202 -6.94 8.67 -5.03
CA VAL A 202 -6.02 8.70 -6.17
C VAL A 202 -4.62 8.30 -5.70
N TYR A 203 -4.02 7.35 -6.40
CA TYR A 203 -2.64 6.92 -6.14
C TYR A 203 -1.71 7.49 -7.21
N THR A 204 -0.64 8.15 -6.77
CA THR A 204 0.32 8.81 -7.65
C THR A 204 1.72 8.33 -7.32
N LEU A 205 2.41 7.77 -8.31
CA LEU A 205 3.84 7.53 -8.23
C LEU A 205 4.57 8.68 -8.92
N SER A 206 5.34 9.45 -8.16
CA SER A 206 6.15 10.55 -8.68
C SER A 206 7.64 10.24 -8.55
N VAL A 207 8.44 10.81 -9.44
CA VAL A 207 9.91 10.75 -9.38
C VAL A 207 10.41 12.19 -9.41
N PRO A 208 11.12 12.65 -8.36
CA PRO A 208 11.69 14.00 -8.32
C PRO A 208 12.64 14.32 -9.48
#